data_AF-A0A1F3W0Q2-F1
#
_entry.id   AF-A0A1F3W0Q2-F1
#
_cell.length_a   1.000
_cell.length_b   1.000
_cell.length_c   1.000
_cell.angle_alpha   90.00
_cell.angle_beta   90.00
_cell.angle_gamma   90.00
#
_symmetry.space_group_name_H-M   'P 1'
#
loop_
_entity.id
_entity.type
_entity.pdbx_description
1 polymer ?
#
loop_
_entity_poly.entity_id
_entity_poly.type
_entity_poly.pdbx_seq_one_letter_code
_entity_poly.pdbx_strand_id
1 'polypeptide(L)'
;MLSPADQFLHAKKLKVALNSYLGHKITHMKKMFFLFGTVALLIACSEKTSPTAVTETTPEIDRAEMTTEAASGKQIFETSCQRCHGLKTIDKYSEEQWSTILPRMSGKAKLDAEQTALVDAYIQWELAN
;
A
#
# COMPACT_ATOMS: atom_id res chain seq x y z
N MET A 1 -45.79 -22.77 -38.64
CA MET A 1 -44.91 -23.93 -38.33
C MET A 1 -43.63 -23.72 -39.15
N LEU A 2 -42.51 -23.39 -38.51
CA LEU A 2 -41.24 -23.14 -39.24
C LEU A 2 -40.64 -24.46 -39.74
N SER A 3 -40.00 -24.42 -40.91
CA SER A 3 -39.36 -25.57 -41.54
C SER A 3 -38.16 -26.07 -40.71
N PRO A 4 -37.89 -27.39 -40.66
CA PRO A 4 -36.71 -27.94 -39.99
C PRO A 4 -35.37 -27.33 -40.45
N ALA A 5 -35.29 -26.83 -41.70
CA ALA A 5 -34.11 -26.16 -42.22
C ALA A 5 -33.88 -24.77 -41.56
N ASP A 6 -34.95 -24.06 -41.23
CA ASP A 6 -34.89 -22.72 -40.63
C ASP A 6 -34.43 -22.77 -39.17
N GLN A 7 -34.82 -23.82 -38.43
CA GLN A 7 -34.31 -24.04 -37.06
C GLN A 7 -32.80 -24.27 -37.04
N PHE A 8 -32.27 -24.99 -38.02
CA PHE A 8 -30.83 -25.27 -38.10
C PHE A 8 -30.02 -24.02 -38.45
N LEU A 9 -30.55 -23.19 -39.36
CA LEU A 9 -29.98 -21.88 -39.69
C LEU A 9 -29.97 -20.92 -38.50
N HIS A 10 -31.03 -20.91 -37.69
CA HIS A 10 -31.09 -20.04 -36.52
C HIS A 10 -30.12 -20.47 -35.41
N ALA A 11 -30.01 -21.79 -35.16
CA ALA A 11 -29.04 -22.34 -34.21
C ALA A 11 -27.58 -22.06 -34.62
N LYS A 12 -27.26 -22.11 -35.92
CA LYS A 12 -25.93 -21.74 -36.43
C LYS A 12 -25.64 -20.26 -36.26
N LYS A 13 -26.59 -19.37 -36.56
CA LYS A 13 -26.42 -17.92 -36.39
C LYS A 13 -26.20 -17.53 -34.92
N LEU A 14 -26.91 -18.15 -33.98
CA LEU A 14 -26.71 -17.92 -32.54
C LEU A 14 -25.31 -18.34 -32.07
N LYS A 15 -24.83 -19.52 -32.47
CA LYS A 15 -23.49 -20.00 -32.09
C LYS A 15 -22.36 -19.13 -32.64
N VAL A 16 -22.49 -18.65 -33.90
CA VAL A 16 -21.52 -17.74 -34.51
C VAL A 16 -21.50 -16.38 -33.79
N ALA A 17 -22.66 -15.84 -33.45
CA ALA A 17 -22.77 -14.57 -32.72
C ALA A 17 -22.18 -14.67 -31.29
N LEU A 18 -22.42 -15.78 -30.58
CA LEU A 18 -21.85 -16.05 -29.25
C LEU A 18 -20.32 -16.19 -29.30
N ASN A 19 -19.78 -16.95 -30.26
CA ASN A 19 -18.32 -17.10 -30.41
C ASN A 19 -17.63 -15.79 -30.80
N SER A 20 -18.27 -14.97 -31.64
CA SER A 20 -17.75 -13.65 -32.03
C SER A 20 -17.74 -12.67 -30.85
N TYR A 21 -18.80 -12.63 -30.03
CA TYR A 21 -18.87 -11.79 -28.83
C TYR A 21 -17.84 -12.19 -27.77
N LEU A 22 -17.65 -13.50 -27.53
CA LEU A 22 -16.64 -14.01 -26.58
C LEU A 22 -15.21 -13.68 -27.03
N GLY A 23 -14.90 -13.85 -28.32
CA GLY A 23 -13.58 -13.53 -28.87
C GLY A 23 -13.24 -12.03 -28.80
N HIS A 24 -14.22 -11.16 -29.02
CA HIS A 24 -14.01 -9.70 -28.96
C HIS A 24 -13.71 -9.23 -27.53
N LYS A 25 -14.38 -9.79 -26.50
CA LYS A 25 -14.18 -9.42 -25.09
C LYS A 25 -12.78 -9.81 -24.56
N ILE A 26 -12.26 -10.96 -24.99
CA ILE A 26 -10.94 -11.49 -24.54
C ILE A 26 -9.79 -10.70 -25.17
N THR A 27 -9.92 -10.29 -26.43
CA THR A 27 -8.87 -9.56 -27.16
C THR A 27 -8.74 -8.11 -26.67
N HIS A 28 -9.81 -7.52 -26.13
CA HIS A 28 -9.83 -6.14 -25.62
C HIS A 28 -9.15 -5.99 -24.24
N MET A 29 -9.31 -6.95 -23.32
CA MET A 29 -8.64 -6.88 -22.00
C MET A 29 -7.12 -7.05 -22.10
N LYS A 30 -6.65 -7.87 -23.05
CA LYS A 30 -5.22 -8.15 -23.26
C LYS A 30 -4.48 -6.98 -23.91
N LYS A 31 -5.15 -6.26 -24.83
CA LYS A 31 -4.63 -5.04 -25.47
C LYS A 31 -4.55 -3.86 -24.49
N MET A 32 -5.47 -3.79 -23.52
CA MET A 32 -5.42 -2.79 -22.45
C MET A 32 -4.20 -3.00 -21.53
N PHE A 33 -3.84 -4.26 -21.26
CA PHE A 33 -2.70 -4.61 -20.41
C PHE A 33 -1.33 -4.43 -21.11
N PHE A 34 -1.30 -4.48 -22.45
CA PHE A 34 -0.07 -4.39 -23.25
C PHE A 34 0.26 -2.97 -23.76
N LEU A 35 -0.63 -1.98 -23.61
CA LEU A 35 -0.43 -0.62 -24.10
C LEU A 35 0.07 0.39 -23.04
N PHE A 36 0.22 -0.03 -21.77
CA PHE A 36 0.68 0.86 -20.67
C PHE A 36 2.11 0.55 -20.17
N GLY A 37 2.85 -0.31 -20.89
CA GLY A 37 4.11 -0.89 -20.43
C GLY A 37 5.41 -0.33 -21.04
N THR A 38 5.41 0.87 -21.64
CA THR A 38 6.56 1.34 -22.44
C THR A 38 7.12 2.73 -22.13
N VAL A 39 6.71 3.43 -21.07
CA VAL A 39 7.31 4.74 -20.74
C VAL A 39 7.47 4.94 -19.24
N ALA A 40 8.61 4.50 -18.69
CA ALA A 40 9.27 5.12 -17.52
C ALA A 40 10.54 4.34 -17.15
N LEU A 41 11.54 4.32 -18.04
CA LEU A 41 12.86 3.77 -17.73
C LEU A 41 13.96 4.79 -18.06
N LEU A 42 13.86 6.00 -17.50
CA LEU A 42 14.94 6.99 -17.51
C LEU A 42 14.85 7.91 -16.28
N ILE A 43 14.96 7.36 -15.07
CA ILE A 43 15.38 8.15 -13.89
C ILE A 43 16.41 7.32 -13.12
N ALA A 44 17.59 7.21 -13.71
CA ALA A 44 18.84 6.89 -13.03
C ALA A 44 19.59 8.21 -12.80
N CYS A 45 18.99 9.10 -12.01
CA CYS A 45 19.66 10.21 -11.35
C CYS A 45 19.29 10.14 -9.87
N SER A 46 20.10 9.41 -9.10
CA SER A 46 20.21 9.66 -7.67
C SER A 46 20.94 10.98 -7.51
N GLU A 47 20.18 12.07 -7.42
CA GLU A 47 20.64 13.32 -6.84
C GLU A 47 19.97 13.52 -5.49
N LYS A 48 20.80 13.23 -4.49
CA LYS A 48 20.79 13.71 -3.11
C LYS A 48 20.39 15.21 -3.04
N THR A 49 19.54 15.54 -2.07
CA THR A 49 19.22 16.88 -1.52
C THR A 49 18.09 17.69 -2.19
N SER A 50 16.93 17.80 -1.50
CA SER A 50 16.45 19.05 -0.87
C SER A 50 15.06 18.85 -0.21
N PRO A 51 14.78 19.41 0.98
CA PRO A 51 13.46 19.35 1.60
C PRO A 51 12.53 20.37 0.95
N THR A 52 11.46 19.90 0.32
CA THR A 52 10.31 20.74 -0.03
C THR A 52 9.43 20.88 1.20
N ALA A 53 9.41 22.09 1.76
CA ALA A 53 8.42 22.53 2.72
C ALA A 53 7.01 22.32 2.14
N VAL A 54 6.20 21.53 2.84
CA VAL A 54 4.75 21.49 2.68
C VAL A 54 4.16 22.12 3.94
N THR A 55 3.60 23.30 3.76
CA THR A 55 2.81 24.03 4.75
C THR A 55 1.33 23.93 4.37
N GLU A 56 0.50 23.75 5.41
CA GLU A 56 -0.97 23.79 5.53
C GLU A 56 -1.73 22.44 5.54
N THR A 57 -2.63 22.07 6.48
CA THR A 57 -3.21 22.72 7.69
C THR A 57 -4.07 21.71 8.51
N THR A 58 -3.86 21.63 9.85
CA THR A 58 -4.81 21.34 10.98
C THR A 58 -5.47 19.94 11.18
N PRO A 59 -5.59 19.41 12.44
CA PRO A 59 -5.67 20.15 13.70
C PRO A 59 -4.53 19.92 14.71
N GLU A 60 -4.22 21.04 15.35
CA GLU A 60 -3.44 21.24 16.56
C GLU A 60 -4.02 20.46 17.76
N ILE A 61 -3.28 19.46 18.22
CA ILE A 61 -3.19 19.11 19.64
C ILE A 61 -1.69 19.08 19.93
N ASP A 62 -1.17 20.21 20.40
CA ASP A 62 -0.04 20.33 21.33
C ASP A 62 1.18 19.39 21.17
N ARG A 63 1.58 19.10 19.94
CA ARG A 63 2.80 18.34 19.62
C ARG A 63 3.94 19.27 19.18
N ALA A 64 4.05 20.42 19.84
CA ALA A 64 5.06 21.43 19.53
C ALA A 64 6.51 20.95 19.81
N GLU A 65 6.69 19.82 20.51
CA GLU A 65 8.00 19.31 20.93
C GLU A 65 8.35 17.89 20.44
N MET A 66 7.66 17.36 19.42
CA MET A 66 8.08 16.07 18.88
C MET A 66 9.32 16.23 18.00
N THR A 67 10.34 15.42 18.27
CA THR A 67 11.58 15.38 17.47
C THR A 67 11.29 14.85 16.06
N THR A 68 12.13 15.21 15.09
CA THR A 68 12.03 14.71 13.70
C THR A 68 12.10 13.19 13.64
N GLU A 69 12.89 12.58 14.52
CA GLU A 69 13.04 11.14 14.65
C GLU A 69 11.75 10.48 15.14
N ALA A 70 11.15 11.03 16.22
CA ALA A 70 9.87 10.53 16.75
C ALA A 70 8.73 10.76 15.73
N ALA A 71 8.77 11.83 14.95
CA ALA A 71 7.81 12.06 13.86
C ALA A 71 7.88 10.97 12.79
N SER A 72 9.10 10.66 12.35
CA SER A 72 9.36 9.60 11.36
C SER A 72 8.99 8.23 11.93
N GLY A 73 9.32 7.99 13.20
CA GLY A 73 8.94 6.80 13.96
C GLY A 73 7.44 6.58 14.04
N LYS A 74 6.68 7.64 14.33
CA LYS A 74 5.22 7.61 14.37
C LYS A 74 4.63 7.17 13.03
N GLN A 75 5.13 7.75 11.93
CA GLN A 75 4.69 7.35 10.60
C GLN A 75 4.96 5.85 10.34
N ILE A 76 6.15 5.35 10.69
CA ILE A 76 6.49 3.94 10.51
C ILE A 76 5.59 3.06 11.40
N PHE A 77 5.38 3.44 12.65
CA PHE A 77 4.52 2.73 13.60
C PHE A 77 3.10 2.60 13.05
N GLU A 78 2.51 3.71 12.62
CA GLU A 78 1.13 3.77 12.10
C GLU A 78 0.96 3.07 10.76
N THR A 79 2.01 2.91 9.95
CA THR A 79 1.90 2.31 8.60
C THR A 79 2.39 0.87 8.52
N SER A 80 3.33 0.47 9.38
CA SER A 80 4.00 -0.82 9.31
C SER A 80 3.60 -1.76 10.44
N CYS A 81 3.43 -1.27 11.66
CA CYS A 81 3.12 -2.13 12.82
C CYS A 81 1.67 -2.65 12.82
N GLN A 82 0.76 -2.01 12.06
CA GLN A 82 -0.64 -2.46 11.94
C GLN A 82 -0.89 -3.54 10.88
N ARG A 83 0.12 -3.91 10.08
CA ARG A 83 -0.08 -4.81 8.92
C ARG A 83 -0.46 -6.24 9.30
N CYS A 84 -0.12 -6.67 10.52
CA CYS A 84 -0.33 -8.05 10.99
C CYS A 84 -1.33 -8.16 12.14
N HIS A 85 -1.53 -7.09 12.92
CA HIS A 85 -2.48 -6.99 14.03
C HIS A 85 -2.75 -5.50 14.32
N GLY A 86 -3.72 -5.19 15.18
CA GLY A 86 -3.98 -3.80 15.59
C GLY A 86 -2.77 -3.14 16.27
N LEU A 87 -2.69 -1.82 16.20
CA LEU A 87 -1.63 -1.08 16.90
C LEU A 87 -1.74 -1.30 18.41
N LYS A 88 -0.58 -1.56 19.00
CA LYS A 88 -0.46 -1.70 20.45
C LYS A 88 -0.50 -0.31 21.06
N THR A 89 -1.33 -0.08 22.08
CA THR A 89 -1.32 1.18 22.83
C THR A 89 0.00 1.31 23.59
N ILE A 90 0.74 2.42 23.39
CA ILE A 90 2.12 2.57 23.85
C ILE A 90 2.23 2.60 25.37
N ASP A 91 1.43 3.47 26.00
CA ASP A 91 1.32 3.69 27.45
C ASP A 91 0.90 2.45 28.28
N LYS A 92 0.38 1.40 27.62
CA LYS A 92 0.03 0.13 28.28
C LYS A 92 1.22 -0.78 28.56
N TYR A 93 2.42 -0.40 28.10
CA TYR A 93 3.62 -1.19 28.29
C TYR A 93 4.75 -0.30 28.79
N SER A 94 5.52 -0.80 29.74
CA SER A 94 6.71 -0.09 30.21
C SER A 94 7.82 -0.08 29.17
N GLU A 95 8.80 0.81 29.34
CA GLU A 95 10.00 0.85 28.52
C GLU A 95 10.71 -0.52 28.45
N GLU A 96 10.82 -1.21 29.59
CA GLU A 96 11.44 -2.54 29.64
C GLU A 96 10.64 -3.58 28.86
N GLN A 97 9.31 -3.48 28.85
CA GLN A 97 8.47 -4.36 28.04
C GLN A 97 8.65 -4.06 26.55
N TRP A 98 8.76 -2.79 26.18
CA TRP A 98 9.03 -2.37 24.81
C TRP A 98 10.38 -2.87 24.28
N SER A 99 11.41 -2.94 25.14
CA SER A 99 12.72 -3.53 24.79
C SER A 99 12.65 -4.98 24.29
N THR A 100 11.59 -5.71 24.67
CA THR A 100 11.32 -7.08 24.20
C THR A 100 10.31 -7.12 23.06
N ILE A 101 9.31 -6.24 23.07
CA ILE A 101 8.23 -6.22 22.07
C ILE A 101 8.76 -5.70 20.73
N LEU A 102 9.43 -4.54 20.73
CA LEU A 102 9.81 -3.85 19.51
C LEU A 102 10.73 -4.70 18.63
N PRO A 103 11.84 -5.30 19.11
CA PRO A 103 12.71 -6.10 18.24
C PRO A 103 12.00 -7.29 17.59
N ARG A 104 11.09 -7.94 18.33
CA ARG A 104 10.30 -9.07 17.81
C ARG A 104 9.34 -8.62 16.72
N MET A 105 8.70 -7.46 16.89
CA MET A 105 7.74 -6.95 15.92
C MET A 105 8.45 -6.34 14.71
N SER A 106 9.56 -5.62 14.90
CA SER A 106 10.41 -5.12 13.82
C SER A 106 10.87 -6.22 12.89
N GLY A 107 11.34 -7.35 13.44
CA GLY A 107 11.74 -8.52 12.63
C GLY A 107 10.58 -9.10 11.81
N LYS A 108 9.36 -9.13 12.38
CA LYS A 108 8.16 -9.62 11.67
C LYS A 108 7.64 -8.63 10.61
N ALA A 109 7.71 -7.34 10.93
CA ALA A 109 7.33 -6.24 10.04
C ALA A 109 8.41 -5.95 8.97
N LYS A 110 9.57 -6.62 9.06
CA LYS A 110 10.73 -6.44 8.18
C LYS A 110 11.26 -5.00 8.19
N LEU A 111 11.24 -4.38 9.37
CA LEU A 111 11.90 -3.09 9.57
C LEU A 111 13.41 -3.31 9.62
N ASP A 112 14.17 -2.41 9.00
CA ASP A 112 15.62 -2.36 9.19
C ASP A 112 15.98 -1.72 10.55
N ALA A 113 17.30 -1.62 10.82
CA ALA A 113 17.79 -1.09 12.09
C ALA A 113 17.46 0.40 12.28
N GLU A 114 17.52 1.19 11.21
CA GLU A 114 17.22 2.63 11.26
C GLU A 114 15.73 2.85 11.51
N GLN A 115 14.87 2.16 10.77
CA GLN A 115 13.42 2.19 10.96
C GLN A 115 13.01 1.73 12.35
N THR A 116 13.68 0.70 12.89
CA THR A 116 13.43 0.24 14.25
C THR A 116 13.80 1.30 15.28
N ALA A 117 14.96 1.97 15.12
CA ALA A 117 15.38 3.04 16.01
C ALA A 117 14.44 4.27 15.95
N LEU A 118 13.92 4.60 14.77
CA LEU A 118 12.92 5.66 14.63
C LEU A 118 11.62 5.31 15.37
N VAL A 119 11.11 4.09 15.23
CA VAL A 119 9.92 3.63 15.97
C VAL A 119 10.19 3.62 17.48
N ASP A 120 11.39 3.25 17.92
CA ASP A 120 11.80 3.34 19.32
C ASP A 120 11.75 4.79 19.82
N ALA A 121 12.33 5.74 19.07
CA ALA A 121 12.27 7.16 19.41
C ALA A 121 10.84 7.68 19.56
N TYR A 122 9.91 7.21 18.73
CA TYR A 122 8.50 7.54 18.87
C TYR A 122 7.88 6.94 20.14
N ILE A 123 8.15 5.66 20.42
CA ILE A 123 7.66 5.00 21.64
C ILE A 123 8.15 5.74 22.89
N GLN A 124 9.43 6.10 22.92
CA GLN A 124 10.03 6.81 24.05
C GLN A 124 9.45 8.22 24.22
N TRP A 125 9.23 8.94 23.11
CA TRP A 125 8.54 10.24 23.13
C TRP A 125 7.12 10.09 23.71
N GLU A 126 6.35 9.11 23.23
CA GLU A 126 4.97 8.88 23.68
C GLU A 126 4.88 8.38 25.14
N LEU A 127 5.93 7.72 25.66
CA LEU A 127 6.00 7.36 27.09
C LEU A 127 6.38 8.55 27.99
N ALA A 128 7.00 9.58 27.43
CA ALA A 128 7.47 10.76 28.15
C ALA A 128 6.46 11.93 28.16
N ASN A 129 5.36 11.82 27.40
CA ASN A 129 4.38 12.87 27.16
C ASN A 129 2.94 12.39 27.43
#